data_AF-A0A7J2SA95-F1
#
_entry.id   AF-A0A7J2SA95-F1
#
_cell.length_a   1.000
_cell.length_b   1.000
_cell.length_c   1.000
_cell.angle_alpha   90.00
_cell.angle_beta   90.00
_cell.angle_gamma   90.00
#
_symmetry.space_group_name_H-M   'P 1'
#
loop_
_entity.id
_entity.type
_entity.pdbx_description
1 polymer ?
#
loop_
_entity_poly.entity_id
_entity_poly.type
_entity_poly.pdbx_seq_one_letter_code
_entity_poly.pdbx_strand_id
1 'polypeptide(L)'
;MKYEGIDNTKSIPLSSIRRIMERYCPYHISMEAVMALRNLIEEITSKITMDAVEKFEKMNKCREAHGLSKLKRLNAWAVKNSEYNINIINGKQNMMNEGLQSQGVVTLGGGKMPAGINTAKPDTTNDQKEVV
;
A
#
# COMPACT_ATOMS: atom_id res chain seq x y z
N MET A 1 -4.95 14.50 17.08
CA MET A 1 -5.84 13.32 17.03
C MET A 1 -5.59 12.54 18.31
N LYS A 2 -6.53 12.54 19.26
CA LYS A 2 -6.37 11.79 20.52
C LYS A 2 -6.95 10.39 20.30
N TYR A 3 -6.14 9.35 20.44
CA TYR A 3 -6.66 7.98 20.52
C TYR A 3 -7.14 7.76 21.94
N GLU A 4 -8.46 7.86 22.14
CA GLU A 4 -9.09 7.53 23.42
C GLU A 4 -8.99 6.01 23.66
N GLY A 5 -8.99 5.63 24.94
CA GLY A 5 -8.53 4.32 25.39
C GLY A 5 -9.20 3.15 24.67
N ILE A 6 -8.37 2.22 24.16
CA ILE A 6 -8.85 0.93 23.68
C ILE A 6 -9.34 0.16 24.91
N ASP A 7 -10.65 0.05 25.03
CA ASP A 7 -11.29 -0.67 26.12
C ASP A 7 -10.91 -2.15 26.06
N ASN A 8 -10.40 -2.71 27.16
CA ASN A 8 -9.59 -3.94 27.17
C ASN A 8 -10.40 -5.25 27.00
N THR A 9 -11.65 -5.14 26.55
CA THR A 9 -12.62 -6.22 26.39
C THR A 9 -12.40 -7.08 25.14
N LYS A 10 -11.38 -6.78 24.31
CA LYS A 10 -11.05 -7.51 23.07
C LYS A 10 -9.58 -7.97 22.99
N SER A 11 -8.92 -8.15 24.14
CA SER A 11 -7.57 -8.74 24.18
C SER A 11 -7.55 -10.17 23.65
N ILE A 12 -6.41 -10.61 23.12
CA ILE A 12 -6.26 -11.93 22.51
C ILE A 12 -6.36 -13.01 23.61
N PRO A 13 -7.23 -14.03 23.46
CA PRO A 13 -7.40 -15.06 24.50
C PRO A 13 -6.08 -15.78 24.83
N LEU A 14 -5.69 -15.80 26.11
CA LEU A 14 -4.47 -16.45 26.58
C LEU A 14 -4.42 -17.95 26.24
N SER A 15 -5.59 -18.62 26.21
CA SER A 15 -5.72 -20.02 25.78
C SER A 15 -5.28 -20.24 24.33
N SER A 16 -5.55 -19.29 23.42
CA SER A 16 -5.09 -19.34 22.04
C SER A 16 -3.57 -19.21 21.94
N ILE A 17 -2.98 -18.28 22.71
CA ILE A 17 -1.52 -18.08 22.75
C ILE A 17 -0.82 -19.32 23.32
N ARG A 18 -1.26 -19.82 24.48
CA ARG A 18 -0.72 -21.05 25.10
C ARG A 18 -0.78 -22.24 24.14
N ARG A 19 -1.94 -22.48 23.50
CA ARG A 19 -2.12 -23.58 22.52
C ARG A 19 -1.22 -23.46 21.29
N ILE A 20 -0.78 -22.25 20.92
CA ILE A 20 0.20 -22.05 19.84
C ILE A 20 1.60 -22.39 20.35
N MET A 21 1.98 -21.93 21.55
CA MET A 21 3.29 -22.23 22.16
C MET A 21 3.49 -23.73 22.38
N GLU A 22 2.46 -24.44 22.88
CA GLU A 22 2.47 -25.89 23.14
C GLU A 22 2.74 -26.74 21.88
N ARG A 23 2.50 -26.23 20.67
CA ARG A 23 2.81 -26.95 19.42
C ARG A 23 4.30 -27.03 19.11
N TYR A 24 5.10 -26.12 19.68
CA TYR A 24 6.51 -25.94 19.33
C TYR A 24 7.45 -25.96 20.54
N CYS A 25 6.91 -25.94 21.76
CA CYS A 25 7.66 -25.97 23.01
C CYS A 25 7.42 -27.30 23.76
N PRO A 26 8.45 -28.14 23.96
CA PRO A 26 8.34 -29.39 24.73
C PRO A 26 8.40 -29.17 26.26
N TYR A 27 8.52 -27.92 26.72
CA TYR A 27 8.69 -27.56 28.13
C TYR A 27 7.40 -26.97 28.74
N HIS A 28 7.32 -26.96 30.07
CA HIS A 28 6.21 -26.32 30.77
C HIS A 28 6.21 -24.79 30.56
N ILE A 29 5.07 -24.23 30.14
CA ILE A 29 4.92 -22.81 29.80
C ILE A 29 4.22 -22.07 30.96
N SER A 30 4.97 -21.20 31.66
CA SER A 30 4.42 -20.37 32.74
C SER A 30 3.35 -19.39 32.24
N MET A 31 2.47 -18.91 33.12
CA MET A 31 1.40 -17.97 32.72
C MET A 31 2.00 -16.63 32.28
N GLU A 32 3.07 -16.20 32.92
CA GLU A 32 3.82 -14.97 32.65
C GLU A 32 4.36 -14.98 31.21
N ALA A 33 4.89 -16.12 30.75
CA ALA A 33 5.36 -16.26 29.37
C ALA A 33 4.23 -16.14 28.35
N VAL A 34 3.04 -16.69 28.64
CA VAL A 34 1.85 -16.55 27.78
C VAL A 34 1.36 -15.09 27.74
N MET A 35 1.33 -14.41 28.89
CA MET A 35 0.95 -13.00 28.98
C MET A 35 1.94 -12.08 28.27
N ALA A 36 3.24 -12.30 28.44
CA ALA A 36 4.29 -11.55 27.76
C ALA A 36 4.19 -11.67 26.24
N LEU A 37 3.98 -12.90 25.72
CA LEU A 37 3.79 -13.12 24.29
C LEU A 37 2.49 -12.49 23.78
N ARG A 38 1.38 -12.56 24.53
CA ARG A 38 0.13 -11.88 24.15
C ARG A 38 0.35 -10.37 24.01
N ASN A 39 0.92 -9.74 25.04
CA ASN A 39 1.13 -8.29 25.05
C ASN A 39 2.05 -7.85 23.90
N LEU A 40 3.10 -8.62 23.61
CA LEU A 40 3.97 -8.38 22.46
C LEU A 40 3.21 -8.46 21.12
N ILE A 41 2.37 -9.48 20.92
CA ILE A 41 1.55 -9.62 19.71
C ILE A 41 0.55 -8.46 19.57
N GLU A 42 -0.05 -8.00 20.67
CA GLU A 42 -0.97 -6.86 20.69
C GLU A 42 -0.27 -5.54 20.34
N GLU A 43 0.92 -5.30 20.89
CA GLU A 43 1.77 -4.15 20.55
C GLU A 43 2.17 -4.17 19.06
N ILE A 44 2.57 -5.35 18.55
CA ILE A 44 2.95 -5.53 17.15
C ILE A 44 1.76 -5.27 16.22
N THR A 45 0.60 -5.85 16.54
CA THR A 45 -0.63 -5.70 15.76
C THR A 45 -1.07 -4.23 15.71
N SER A 46 -0.95 -3.52 16.84
CA SER A 46 -1.27 -2.10 16.94
C SER A 46 -0.41 -1.25 16.01
N LYS A 47 0.92 -1.43 16.04
CA LYS A 47 1.86 -0.69 15.18
C LYS A 47 1.67 -1.00 13.69
N ILE A 48 1.53 -2.29 13.31
CA ILE A 48 1.19 -2.69 11.92
C ILE A 48 -0.09 -1.98 11.45
N THR A 49 -1.11 -1.90 12.32
CA THR A 49 -2.40 -1.29 11.97
C THR A 49 -2.29 0.22 11.78
N MET A 50 -1.54 0.91 12.64
CA MET A 50 -1.30 2.37 12.53
C MET A 50 -0.59 2.71 11.20
N ASP A 51 0.54 2.08 10.91
CA ASP A 51 1.26 2.22 9.64
C ASP A 51 0.37 1.94 8.43
N ALA A 52 -0.42 0.86 8.49
CA ALA A 52 -1.30 0.46 7.39
C ALA A 52 -2.40 1.51 7.15
N VAL A 53 -2.98 2.10 8.20
CA VAL A 53 -3.97 3.17 8.06
C VAL A 53 -3.34 4.42 7.43
N GLU A 54 -2.13 4.82 7.84
CA GLU A 54 -1.43 5.95 7.22
C GLU A 54 -1.16 5.73 5.73
N LYS A 55 -0.64 4.56 5.36
CA LYS A 55 -0.37 4.21 3.94
C LYS A 55 -1.66 4.11 3.13
N PHE A 56 -2.75 3.63 3.73
CA PHE A 56 -4.07 3.59 3.10
C PHE A 56 -4.65 4.99 2.88
N GLU A 57 -4.50 5.91 3.84
CA GLU A 57 -4.87 7.32 3.67
C GLU A 57 -4.06 8.00 2.56
N LYS A 58 -2.72 7.80 2.54
CA LYS A 58 -1.84 8.36 1.52
C LYS A 58 -2.27 7.90 0.12
N MET A 59 -2.53 6.61 -0.05
CA MET A 59 -3.08 6.05 -1.29
C MET A 59 -4.45 6.67 -1.66
N ASN A 60 -5.35 6.86 -0.69
CA ASN A 60 -6.64 7.50 -0.91
C ASN A 60 -6.52 8.97 -1.35
N LYS A 61 -5.55 9.74 -0.81
CA LYS A 61 -5.25 11.11 -1.25
C LYS A 61 -4.78 11.14 -2.71
N CYS A 62 -3.90 10.21 -3.12
CA CYS A 62 -3.50 10.05 -4.52
C CYS A 62 -4.68 9.68 -5.44
N ARG A 63 -5.61 8.83 -4.97
CA ARG A 63 -6.83 8.49 -5.73
C ARG A 63 -7.69 9.73 -6.01
N GLU A 64 -7.94 10.54 -4.99
CA GLU A 64 -8.73 11.78 -5.16
C GLU A 64 -8.05 12.78 -6.09
N ALA A 65 -6.71 12.92 -6.01
CA ALA A 65 -5.95 13.75 -6.94
C ALA A 65 -6.07 13.27 -8.41
N HIS A 66 -6.38 12.00 -8.64
CA HIS A 66 -6.65 11.42 -9.96
C HIS A 66 -8.16 11.34 -10.29
N GLY A 67 -9.03 12.01 -9.52
CA GLY A 67 -10.48 11.99 -9.72
C GLY A 67 -11.17 10.67 -9.34
N LEU A 68 -10.45 9.74 -8.70
CA LEU A 68 -10.99 8.44 -8.27
C LEU A 68 -11.58 8.53 -6.85
N SER A 69 -12.68 7.81 -6.63
CA SER A 69 -13.31 7.75 -5.31
C SER A 69 -12.42 7.10 -4.23
N LYS A 70 -12.49 7.60 -2.99
CA LYS A 70 -11.84 7.01 -1.81
C LYS A 70 -12.31 5.56 -1.60
N LEU A 71 -11.36 4.68 -1.30
CA LEU A 71 -11.66 3.34 -0.79
C LEU A 71 -12.06 3.43 0.69
N LYS A 72 -13.16 2.76 1.06
CA LYS A 72 -13.70 2.76 2.44
C LYS A 72 -13.19 1.62 3.32
N ARG A 73 -12.59 0.57 2.74
CA ARG A 73 -12.10 -0.61 3.46
C ARG A 73 -10.58 -0.69 3.34
N LEU A 74 -9.88 -0.80 4.47
CA LEU A 74 -8.44 -1.03 4.53
C LEU A 74 -8.11 -2.26 3.67
N ASN A 75 -7.19 -2.10 2.71
CA ASN A 75 -6.86 -3.16 1.76
C ASN A 75 -5.62 -3.96 2.23
N ALA A 76 -5.47 -5.18 1.70
CA ALA A 76 -4.35 -6.05 2.04
C ALA A 76 -2.98 -5.47 1.61
N TRP A 77 -2.96 -4.60 0.60
CA TRP A 77 -1.72 -3.93 0.16
C TRP A 77 -1.17 -3.02 1.26
N ALA A 78 -2.00 -2.21 1.91
CA ALA A 78 -1.57 -1.28 2.95
C ALA A 78 -1.02 -2.02 4.19
N VAL A 79 -1.65 -3.15 4.57
CA VAL A 79 -1.16 -4.01 5.66
C VAL A 79 0.17 -4.69 5.31
N LYS A 80 0.32 -5.19 4.07
CA LYS A 80 1.58 -5.80 3.59
C LYS A 80 2.74 -4.81 3.44
N ASN A 81 2.45 -3.53 3.17
CA ASN A 81 3.45 -2.48 2.98
C ASN A 81 3.73 -1.62 4.23
N SER A 82 3.10 -1.94 5.38
CA SER A 82 3.47 -1.31 6.66
C SER A 82 4.95 -1.60 6.99
N GLU A 83 5.66 -0.59 7.48
CA GLU A 83 7.13 -0.66 7.64
C GLU A 83 7.46 -1.59 8.79
N TYR A 84 6.62 -1.55 9.82
CA TYR A 84 6.69 -2.46 10.95
C TYR A 84 6.57 -3.94 10.58
N ASN A 85 5.82 -4.29 9.53
CA ASN A 85 5.63 -5.67 9.07
C ASN A 85 6.91 -6.22 8.39
N ILE A 86 7.62 -5.39 7.61
CA ILE A 86 8.89 -5.75 6.99
C ILE A 86 10.01 -5.85 8.05
N ASN A 87 10.07 -4.88 8.97
CA ASN A 87 11.14 -4.77 9.96
C ASN A 87 11.09 -5.87 11.04
N ILE A 88 9.90 -6.33 11.43
CA ILE A 88 9.76 -7.43 12.41
C ILE A 88 10.11 -8.79 11.83
N ILE A 89 9.62 -9.09 10.62
CA ILE A 89 9.70 -10.46 10.09
C ILE A 89 11.11 -10.79 9.61
N ASN A 90 11.84 -9.82 9.05
CA ASN A 90 13.06 -10.12 8.29
C ASN A 90 14.37 -9.96 9.07
N GLY A 91 14.38 -9.28 10.23
CA GLY A 91 15.63 -9.00 10.98
C GLY A 91 16.71 -8.26 10.16
N LYS A 92 16.32 -7.68 9.03
CA LYS A 92 17.21 -7.11 8.01
C LYS A 92 16.77 -5.69 7.70
N GLN A 93 17.55 -4.74 8.22
CA GLN A 93 17.69 -3.45 7.57
C GLN A 93 18.33 -3.66 6.19
N ASN A 94 17.51 -3.95 5.19
CA ASN A 94 17.84 -3.69 3.80
C ASN A 94 16.77 -2.75 3.27
N MET A 95 17.01 -1.45 3.45
CA MET A 95 16.32 -0.43 2.68
C MET A 95 16.70 -0.65 1.22
N MET A 96 15.90 -1.47 0.52
CA MET A 96 15.90 -1.48 -0.95
C MET A 96 15.52 -0.06 -1.36
N ASN A 97 16.54 0.67 -1.80
CA ASN A 97 16.44 2.03 -2.25
C ASN A 97 15.75 2.04 -3.62
N GLU A 98 14.44 1.76 -3.63
CA GLU A 98 13.54 1.95 -4.77
C GLU A 98 13.31 3.45 -4.99
N GLY A 99 14.41 4.17 -5.21
CA GLY A 99 14.34 5.34 -6.05
C GLY A 99 13.80 4.87 -7.40
N LEU A 100 12.62 5.36 -7.80
CA LEU A 100 12.26 5.39 -9.20
C LEU A 100 13.36 6.18 -9.91
N GLN A 101 14.32 5.46 -10.48
CA GLN A 101 15.02 5.97 -11.65
C GLN A 101 13.93 6.10 -12.72
N SER A 102 13.45 7.32 -12.90
CA SER A 102 12.71 7.66 -14.10
C SER A 102 13.60 7.24 -15.26
N GLN A 103 13.13 6.29 -16.07
CA GLN A 103 13.75 6.05 -17.36
C GLN A 103 13.78 7.41 -18.05
N GLY A 104 14.99 7.87 -18.35
CA GLY A 104 15.25 9.27 -18.64
C GLY A 104 14.32 9.76 -19.74
N VAL A 105 13.91 11.03 -19.64
CA VAL A 105 13.21 11.72 -20.73
C VAL A 105 14.01 11.49 -22.01
N VAL A 106 13.51 10.65 -22.91
CA VAL A 106 14.14 10.41 -24.21
C VAL A 106 13.88 11.67 -25.02
N THR A 107 14.89 12.52 -25.04
CA THR A 107 14.95 13.79 -25.76
C THR A 107 14.44 13.65 -27.18
N LEU A 108 13.75 14.69 -27.67
CA LEU A 108 13.34 14.80 -29.08
C LEU A 108 14.54 14.66 -30.03
N GLY A 109 14.76 13.46 -30.55
CA GLY A 109 15.78 13.12 -31.54
C GLY A 109 15.14 12.89 -32.90
N GLY A 110 15.31 13.85 -33.83
CA GLY A 110 14.67 13.80 -35.14
C GLY A 110 15.17 12.65 -36.03
N GLY A 111 14.37 11.59 -36.14
CA GLY A 111 14.52 10.57 -37.19
C GLY A 111 13.89 11.05 -38.50
N LYS A 112 14.66 11.05 -39.59
CA LYS A 112 14.20 11.47 -40.92
C LYS A 112 13.02 10.60 -41.40
N MET A 113 11.90 11.23 -41.75
CA MET A 113 10.83 10.55 -42.50
C MET A 113 11.32 10.24 -43.93
N PRO A 114 11.20 8.98 -44.42
CA PRO A 114 11.41 8.68 -45.83
C PRO A 114 10.25 9.26 -46.67
N ALA A 115 10.57 9.79 -47.85
CA ALA A 115 9.61 10.46 -48.72
C ALA A 115 8.92 9.50 -49.69
N GLY A 116 7.59 9.62 -49.82
CA GLY A 116 6.78 8.97 -50.85
C GLY A 116 6.21 7.60 -50.45
N ILE A 117 5.07 7.14 -50.98
CA ILE A 117 4.06 7.76 -51.86
C ILE A 117 2.69 7.26 -51.37
N ASN A 118 1.72 8.16 -51.19
CA ASN A 118 0.27 7.98 -51.44
C ASN A 118 -0.52 9.08 -50.74
N THR A 119 -0.88 10.08 -51.54
CA THR A 119 -1.83 11.15 -51.25
C THR A 119 -3.17 10.64 -50.73
N ALA A 120 -3.61 11.17 -49.60
CA ALA A 120 -5.00 11.60 -49.41
C ALA A 120 -4.94 13.08 -49.00
N LYS A 121 -5.34 13.99 -49.90
CA LYS A 121 -5.46 15.41 -49.56
C LYS A 121 -6.70 15.61 -48.67
N PRO A 122 -6.70 16.58 -47.75
CA PRO A 122 -7.94 17.09 -47.19
C PRO A 122 -8.70 17.88 -48.27
N ASP A 123 -9.98 17.57 -48.47
CA ASP A 123 -10.85 18.41 -49.28
C ASP A 123 -11.28 19.66 -48.50
N THR A 124 -10.61 20.77 -48.79
CA THR A 124 -11.23 22.10 -48.84
C THR A 124 -11.65 22.31 -50.29
N THR A 125 -12.89 22.64 -50.68
CA THR A 125 -13.75 23.80 -50.35
C THR A 125 -15.14 23.55 -51.01
N ASN A 126 -16.26 24.28 -50.87
CA ASN A 126 -16.60 25.57 -50.21
C ASN A 126 -18.15 25.68 -49.95
N ASP A 127 -18.58 26.86 -49.47
CA ASP A 127 -19.87 27.55 -49.69
C ASP A 127 -21.21 27.08 -49.05
N GLN A 128 -21.65 27.92 -48.09
CA GLN A 128 -23.00 28.50 -47.92
C GLN A 128 -24.26 27.61 -47.96
N LYS A 129 -24.98 27.55 -46.83
CA LYS A 129 -26.44 27.72 -46.80
C LYS A 129 -26.97 28.19 -45.43
N GLU A 130 -28.04 28.98 -45.48
CA GLU A 130 -28.73 29.57 -44.33
C GLU A 130 -29.41 28.52 -43.43
N VAL A 131 -29.60 28.90 -42.15
CA VAL A 131 -30.78 28.51 -41.38
C VAL A 131 -31.37 29.80 -40.80
N VAL A 132 -32.62 30.08 -41.15
CA VAL A 132 -33.48 31.11 -40.56
C VAL A 132 -34.28 30.49 -39.42
#